data_AF-A0A3D1TYS3-F1
#
_entry.id   AF-A0A3D1TYS3-F1
#
_cell.length_a   1.000
_cell.length_b   1.000
_cell.length_c   1.000
_cell.angle_alpha   90.00
_cell.angle_beta   90.00
_cell.angle_gamma   90.00
#
_symmetry.space_group_name_H-M   'P 1'
#
loop_
_entity.id
_entity.type
_entity.pdbx_description
1 polymer ?
#
loop_
_entity_poly.entity_id
_entity_poly.type
_entity_poly.pdbx_seq_one_letter_code
_entity_poly.pdbx_strand_id
1 'polypeptide(L)' 'MTIACKAPLNETTLTGGSSSIDGERRSFSGTREQILEDIASYESLGVSDLIFDFHAVTLEQGLERMERFAGWVRL' A
#
# COMPACT_ATOMS: atom_id res chain seq x y z
N MET A 1 15.94 -4.80 -16.87
CA MET A 1 16.35 -4.41 -15.50
C MET A 1 15.06 -4.25 -14.72
N THR A 2 14.90 -5.01 -13.64
CA THR A 2 13.66 -5.05 -12.86
C THR A 2 13.89 -4.30 -11.57
N ILE A 3 13.09 -3.27 -11.30
CA ILE A 3 13.13 -2.53 -10.04
C ILE A 3 12.01 -3.09 -9.17
N ALA A 4 12.37 -3.58 -7.99
CA ALA A 4 11.45 -4.10 -6.99
C ALA A 4 11.42 -3.16 -5.78
N CYS A 5 10.22 -2.79 -5.33
CA CYS A 5 10.03 -1.94 -4.15
C CYS A 5 9.20 -2.68 -3.08
N LYS A 6 9.66 -2.60 -1.83
CA LYS A 6 8.93 -3.10 -0.65
C LYS A 6 8.39 -1.93 0.14
N ALA A 7 7.07 -1.83 0.27
CA ALA A 7 6.40 -0.81 1.05
C ALA A 7 5.37 -1.44 2.00
N PRO A 8 5.44 -1.17 3.32
CA PRO A 8 4.46 -1.71 4.26
C PRO A 8 3.12 -0.99 4.09
N LEU A 9 2.04 -1.76 3.99
CA LEU A 9 0.69 -1.23 3.86
C LEU A 9 0.11 -1.00 5.26
N ASN A 10 0.02 0.26 5.66
CA ASN A 10 -0.50 0.63 6.97
C ASN A 10 -1.98 0.99 6.84
N GLU A 11 -2.87 0.15 7.37
CA GLU A 11 -4.25 0.55 7.61
C GLU A 11 -4.28 1.51 8.80
N THR A 12 -4.51 2.79 8.54
CA THR A 12 -4.69 3.81 9.58
C THR A 12 -6.03 3.57 10.28
N THR A 13 -6.04 2.75 11.32
CA THR A 13 -7.06 2.84 12.38
C THR A 13 -6.44 3.60 13.55
N LEU A 14 -6.77 4.90 13.65
CA LEU A 14 -6.87 5.68 14.89
C LEU A 14 -5.72 5.53 15.90
N THR A 15 -4.61 6.22 15.70
CA THR A 15 -3.87 7.00 16.73
C THR A 15 -2.70 7.69 16.04
N GLY A 16 -2.56 9.01 16.20
CA GLY A 16 -1.47 9.78 15.63
C GLY A 16 -0.10 9.22 16.00
N GLY A 17 0.78 9.04 15.01
CA GLY A 17 2.10 8.50 15.28
C GLY A 17 2.91 8.00 14.07
N SER A 18 2.95 8.75 12.97
CA SER A 18 4.18 8.94 12.19
C SER A 18 3.91 10.05 11.20
N SER A 19 4.15 11.28 11.65
CA SER A 19 4.24 12.43 10.75
C SER A 19 5.30 12.12 9.71
N SER A 20 4.90 12.03 8.45
CA SER A 20 5.81 12.28 7.34
C SER A 20 6.56 13.57 7.64
N ILE A 21 7.88 13.55 7.44
CA ILE A 21 8.78 14.65 7.80
C ILE A 21 8.44 15.96 7.06
N ASP A 22 7.57 15.92 6.04
CA ASP A 22 7.21 17.08 5.21
C ASP A 22 5.69 17.26 4.94
N GLY A 23 4.80 16.64 5.73
CA GLY A 23 3.36 16.74 5.50
C GLY A 23 2.84 16.01 4.24
N GLU A 24 3.72 15.40 3.47
CA GLU A 24 3.37 14.57 2.31
C GLU A 24 2.80 13.22 2.76
N ARG A 25 1.71 12.76 2.14
CA ARG A 25 1.09 11.47 2.43
C ARG A 25 2.11 10.34 2.19
N ARG A 26 2.23 9.40 3.14
CA ARG A 26 3.05 8.20 2.94
C ARG A 26 2.51 7.38 1.75
N SER A 27 3.38 6.99 0.81
CA SER A 27 2.97 6.13 -0.31
C SER A 27 2.30 4.84 0.19
N PHE A 28 1.31 4.37 -0.55
CA PHE A 28 0.46 3.22 -0.28
C PHE A 28 -0.32 3.29 1.04
N SER A 29 -0.71 4.50 1.47
CA SER A 29 -1.56 4.73 2.65
C SER A 29 -2.83 5.53 2.29
N GLY A 30 -3.78 5.75 3.20
CA GLY A 30 -4.96 6.57 2.88
C GLY A 30 -6.04 5.84 2.07
N THR A 31 -6.72 6.52 1.14
CA THR A 31 -7.88 5.94 0.43
C THR A 31 -7.45 4.97 -0.68
N ARG A 32 -8.39 4.14 -1.12
CA ARG A 32 -8.19 3.20 -2.24
C ARG A 32 -7.66 3.92 -3.48
N GLU A 33 -8.26 5.04 -3.84
CA GLU A 33 -7.92 5.81 -5.04
C GLU A 33 -6.49 6.34 -4.97
N GLN A 34 -6.08 6.84 -3.80
CA GLN A 34 -4.72 7.31 -3.59
C GLN A 34 -3.68 6.17 -3.66
N ILE A 35 -4.04 4.98 -3.19
CA ILE A 35 -3.17 3.80 -3.30
C ILE A 35 -3.03 3.37 -4.76
N LEU A 36 -4.11 3.39 -5.54
CA LEU A 36 -4.06 3.08 -6.98
C LEU A 36 -3.26 4.12 -7.78
N GLU A 37 -3.37 5.40 -7.42
CA GLU A 37 -2.57 6.48 -8.00
C GLU A 37 -1.08 6.29 -7.72
N ASP A 38 -0.70 5.86 -6.51
CA ASP A 38 0.69 5.55 -6.21
C ASP A 38 1.19 4.37 -7.04
N ILE A 39 0.40 3.31 -7.22
CA ILE A 39 0.78 2.15 -8.03
C ILE A 39 1.07 2.60 -9.47
N ALA A 40 0.17 3.39 -10.07
CA ALA A 40 0.35 3.93 -11.42
C ALA A 40 1.58 4.85 -11.52
N SER A 41 1.83 5.64 -10.48
CA SER A 41 3.02 6.50 -10.41
C SER A 41 4.31 5.67 -10.41
N TYR A 42 4.37 4.60 -9.61
CA TYR A 42 5.55 3.72 -9.56
C TYR A 42 5.73 2.94 -10.87
N GLU A 43 4.64 2.49 -11.51
CA GLU A 43 4.69 1.88 -12.84
C GLU A 43 5.30 2.84 -13.87
N SER A 44 4.89 4.12 -13.86
CA SER A 44 5.44 5.15 -14.77
C SER A 44 6.93 5.41 -14.59
N LEU A 45 7.47 5.10 -13.39
CA LEU A 45 8.89 5.17 -13.07
C LEU A 45 9.66 3.90 -13.48
N GLY A 46 9.00 2.91 -14.08
CA GLY A 46 9.59 1.65 -14.54
C GLY A 46 9.69 0.56 -13.47
N VAL A 47 8.99 0.72 -12.34
CA VAL A 47 8.89 -0.32 -11.32
C VAL A 47 8.00 -1.44 -11.85
N SER A 48 8.53 -2.66 -11.85
CA SER A 48 7.88 -3.84 -12.44
C SER A 48 7.25 -4.72 -11.37
N ASP A 49 7.77 -4.66 -10.14
CA ASP A 49 7.35 -5.51 -9.04
C ASP A 49 7.15 -4.67 -7.76
N LEU A 50 5.96 -4.78 -7.18
CA LEU A 50 5.62 -4.17 -5.89
C LEU A 50 5.34 -5.27 -4.86
N ILE A 51 5.99 -5.17 -3.70
CA ILE A 51 5.80 -6.09 -2.58
C ILE A 51 5.06 -5.34 -1.47
N PHE A 52 3.87 -5.84 -1.13
CA PHE A 52 3.02 -5.32 -0.06
C PHE A 52 3.04 -6.24 1.15
N ASP A 53 3.33 -5.68 2.33
CA ASP A 53 3.16 -6.37 3.61
C ASP A 53 1.78 -6.04 4.21
N PHE A 54 1.03 -7.06 4.61
CA PHE A 54 -0.25 -6.91 5.30
C PHE A 54 -0.12 -7.27 6.78
N HIS A 55 -0.18 -6.29 7.66
CA HIS A 55 -0.05 -6.49 9.11
C HIS A 55 -1.40 -6.67 9.78
N ALA A 56 -1.76 -7.89 10.19
CA ALA A 56 -3.01 -8.19 10.89
C ALA A 56 -2.78 -8.94 12.21
N VAL A 57 -3.75 -8.88 13.13
CA VAL A 57 -3.68 -9.57 14.43
C VAL A 57 -3.96 -11.07 14.25
N THR A 58 -4.82 -11.44 13.31
CA THR A 58 -5.12 -12.83 12.97
C THR A 58 -4.84 -13.14 11.50
N LEU A 59 -4.64 -14.42 11.20
CA LEU A 59 -4.45 -14.88 9.82
C LEU A 59 -5.67 -14.54 8.94
N GLU A 60 -6.88 -14.75 9.44
CA GLU A 60 -8.13 -14.47 8.73
C GLU A 60 -8.22 -12.99 8.30
N GLN A 61 -7.93 -12.07 9.22
CA GLN A 61 -7.87 -10.64 8.91
C GLN A 61 -6.80 -10.30 7.87
N GLY A 62 -5.65 -10.98 7.91
CA GLY A 62 -4.61 -10.84 6.90
C GLY A 62 -5.09 -11.27 5.51
N LEU A 63 -5.74 -12.43 5.44
CA LEU A 63 -6.29 -12.98 4.20
C LEU A 63 -7.41 -12.10 3.62
N GLU A 64 -8.34 -11.62 4.45
CA GLU A 64 -9.42 -10.71 4.02
C GLU A 64 -8.85 -9.41 3.42
N ARG A 65 -7.79 -8.85 4.01
CA ARG A 65 -7.12 -7.66 3.49
C ARG A 65 -6.42 -7.92 2.17
N MET A 66 -5.75 -9.06 2.03
CA MET A 66 -5.14 -9.47 0.77
C MET A 66 -6.18 -9.64 -0.33
N GLU A 67 -7.32 -10.28 -0.03
CA GLU A 67 -8.41 -10.48 -0.98
C GLU A 67 -9.04 -9.14 -1.40
N ARG A 68 -9.30 -8.25 -0.44
CA ARG A 68 -9.81 -6.91 -0.72
C ARG A 68 -8.85 -6.11 -1.60
N PHE A 69 -7.56 -6.11 -1.28
CA PHE A 69 -6.54 -5.42 -2.07
C PHE A 69 -6.44 -6.01 -3.48
N ALA A 70 -6.47 -7.34 -3.62
CA ALA A 70 -6.49 -8.01 -4.91
C ALA A 70 -7.72 -7.58 -5.75
N GLY A 71 -8.87 -7.36 -5.10
CA GLY A 71 -10.07 -6.81 -5.74
C GLY A 71 -9.91 -5.37 -6.22
N TRP A 72 -9.01 -4.58 -5.64
CA TRP A 72 -8.76 -3.21 -6.08
C TRP A 72 -7.87 -3.13 -7.32
N VAL A 73 -6.82 -3.96 -7.37
CA VAL A 73 -5.78 -3.90 -8.43
C VAL A 73 -6.10 -4.74 -9.66
N ARG A 74 -7.12 -5.60 -9.61
CA ARG A 74 -7.57 -6.43 -10.75
C ARG A 74 -8.61 -5.76 -11.65
N LEU A 75 -9.08 -4.56 -11.30
CA LEU A 75 -10.08 -3.78 -12.05
C LEU A 75 -9.38 -2.77 -12.94
#